data_AF-A0AA48M4P0-F1
#
_entry.id   AF-A0AA48M4P0-F1
#
_cell.length_a   1.000
_cell.length_b   1.000
_cell.length_c   1.000
_cell.angle_alpha   90.00
_cell.angle_beta   90.00
_cell.angle_gamma   90.00
#
_symmetry.space_group_name_H-M   'P 1'
#
loop_
_entity.id
_entity.type
_entity.pdbx_description
1 polymer ?
#
loop_
_entity_poly.entity_id
_entity_poly.type
_entity_poly.pdbx_seq_one_letter_code
_entity_poly.pdbx_strand_id
1 'polypeptide(L)'
;MNNLSRLFTSLTLSAQEQHMIQLLELNEKTKRFGLTLAPDDIKELLAAKNQILRHYGRLELGIEATKEIIEVFSESPYITQEHYVSTLHELHEIFYHLKNETEDKIGDAKLIGMMKDCFDQECEGSLELLKDKLEEYAAAFRVEAMRDEMGEDDE
;
A
#
# COMPACT_ATOMS: atom_id res chain seq x y z
N MET A 1 1.11 10.84 35.03
CA MET A 1 1.56 10.31 33.72
C MET A 1 2.36 9.04 33.98
N ASN A 2 1.89 7.91 33.46
CA ASN A 2 2.40 6.57 33.77
C ASN A 2 3.75 6.31 33.06
N ASN A 3 4.71 5.67 33.71
CA ASN A 3 6.03 5.37 33.09
C ASN A 3 5.89 4.53 31.81
N LEU A 4 4.87 3.67 31.75
CA LEU A 4 4.55 2.87 30.58
C LEU A 4 4.18 3.74 29.36
N SER A 5 3.43 4.83 29.56
CA SER A 5 3.04 5.73 28.47
C SER A 5 4.26 6.44 27.88
N ARG A 6 5.23 6.85 28.72
CA ARG A 6 6.48 7.48 28.24
C ARG A 6 7.34 6.52 27.44
N LEU A 7 7.49 5.28 27.90
CA LEU A 7 8.23 4.24 27.18
C LEU A 7 7.59 3.94 25.83
N PHE A 8 6.26 3.81 25.80
CA PHE A 8 5.52 3.59 24.56
C PHE A 8 5.70 4.75 23.57
N THR A 9 5.56 6.00 24.01
CA THR A 9 5.80 7.18 23.17
C THR A 9 7.24 7.21 22.63
N SER A 10 8.23 6.92 23.47
CA SER A 10 9.63 6.86 23.06
C SER A 10 9.90 5.79 22.01
N LEU A 11 9.29 4.61 22.14
CA LEU A 11 9.41 3.53 21.16
C LEU A 11 8.76 3.91 19.83
N THR A 12 7.57 4.51 19.86
CA THR A 12 6.86 4.96 18.65
C THR A 12 7.65 6.04 17.90
N LEU A 13 8.23 7.02 18.61
CA LEU A 13 9.05 8.06 17.99
C LEU A 13 10.28 7.47 17.31
N SER A 14 11.01 6.59 18.00
CA SER A 14 12.17 5.90 17.42
C SER A 14 11.81 5.10 16.17
N ALA A 15 10.69 4.37 16.19
CA ALA A 15 10.22 3.64 15.01
C ALA A 15 9.88 4.57 13.84
N GLN A 16 9.21 5.70 14.09
CA GLN A 16 8.90 6.69 13.06
C GLN A 16 10.16 7.31 12.43
N GLU A 17 11.18 7.60 13.25
CA GLU A 17 12.49 8.08 12.76
C GLU A 17 13.16 7.03 11.87
N GLN A 18 13.14 5.75 12.28
CA GLN A 18 13.69 4.66 11.46
C GLN A 18 12.91 4.47 10.15
N HIS A 19 11.59 4.61 10.16
CA HIS A 19 10.79 4.54 8.94
C HIS A 19 11.11 5.68 7.98
N MET A 20 11.25 6.91 8.50
CA MET A 20 11.66 8.07 7.71
C MET A 20 13.01 7.83 7.02
N ILE A 21 14.02 7.38 7.76
CA ILE A 21 15.35 7.08 7.22
C ILE A 21 15.25 6.06 6.09
N GLN A 22 14.59 4.93 6.34
CA GLN A 22 14.46 3.84 5.37
C GLN A 22 13.70 4.25 4.10
N LEU A 23 12.69 5.12 4.21
CA LEU A 23 11.97 5.64 3.04
C LEU A 23 12.79 6.67 2.27
N LEU A 24 13.57 7.51 2.96
CA LEU A 24 14.51 8.43 2.29
C LEU A 24 15.61 7.67 1.55
N GLU A 25 16.07 6.54 2.09
CA GLU A 25 17.06 5.67 1.43
C GLU A 25 16.54 5.09 0.12
N LEU A 26 15.22 4.91 -0.05
CA LEU A 26 14.64 4.45 -1.32
C LEU A 26 14.87 5.44 -2.47
N ASN A 27 15.06 6.73 -2.17
CA ASN A 27 15.40 7.71 -3.20
C ASN A 27 16.69 7.35 -3.95
N GLU A 28 17.62 6.62 -3.34
CA GLU A 28 18.81 6.12 -4.02
C GLU A 28 18.48 5.15 -5.15
N LYS A 29 17.36 4.42 -5.02
CA LYS A 29 16.84 3.55 -6.08
C LYS A 29 15.96 4.35 -7.04
N THR A 30 14.96 5.07 -6.55
CA THR A 30 13.90 5.66 -7.38
C THR A 30 14.38 6.86 -8.20
N LYS A 31 15.46 7.54 -7.80
CA LYS A 31 16.01 8.69 -8.55
C LYS A 31 16.42 8.32 -9.98
N ARG A 32 16.76 7.05 -10.23
CA ARG A 32 17.09 6.55 -11.58
C ARG A 32 15.90 6.65 -12.56
N PHE A 33 14.68 6.66 -12.01
CA PHE A 33 13.43 6.85 -12.72
C PHE A 33 12.93 8.30 -12.67
N GLY A 34 13.74 9.22 -12.12
CA GLY A 34 13.36 10.63 -11.97
C GLY A 34 12.42 10.91 -10.78
N LEU A 35 12.27 9.96 -9.85
CA LEU A 35 11.34 10.04 -8.73
C LEU A 35 12.08 10.12 -7.39
N THR A 36 11.75 11.12 -6.58
CA THR A 36 12.28 11.31 -5.23
C THR A 36 11.19 11.82 -4.29
N LEU A 37 11.29 11.44 -3.02
CA LEU A 37 10.44 11.94 -1.93
C LEU A 37 11.26 12.81 -0.99
N ALA A 38 10.79 14.03 -0.74
CA ALA A 38 11.31 14.88 0.32
C ALA A 38 10.86 14.34 1.70
N PRO A 39 11.50 14.77 2.80
CA PRO A 39 11.08 14.40 4.15
C PRO A 39 9.61 14.74 4.45
N ASP A 40 9.09 15.83 3.90
CA ASP A 40 7.69 16.21 4.12
C ASP A 40 6.73 15.35 3.30
N ASP A 41 7.10 14.93 2.09
CA ASP A 41 6.34 13.97 1.28
C ASP A 41 6.17 12.64 2.02
N ILE A 42 7.24 12.15 2.67
CA ILE A 42 7.20 10.91 3.45
C ILE A 42 6.31 11.06 4.68
N LYS A 43 6.35 12.22 5.36
CA LYS A 43 5.44 12.46 6.50
C LYS A 43 3.99 12.44 6.04
N GLU A 44 3.69 13.09 4.92
CA GLU A 44 2.36 13.10 4.33
C GLU A 44 1.91 11.69 3.96
N LEU A 45 2.76 10.93 3.26
CA LEU A 45 2.48 9.55 2.84
C LEU A 45 2.20 8.64 4.04
N LEU A 46 3.02 8.72 5.10
CA LEU A 46 2.81 7.93 6.31
C LEU A 46 1.57 8.37 7.09
N ALA A 47 1.25 9.67 7.11
CA ALA A 47 0.03 10.16 7.74
C ALA A 47 -1.22 9.68 6.98
N ALA A 48 -1.20 9.75 5.65
CA ALA A 48 -2.25 9.25 4.77
C ALA A 48 -2.44 7.74 4.95
N LYS A 49 -1.38 6.93 4.88
CA LYS A 49 -1.41 5.50 5.19
C LYS A 49 -2.09 5.21 6.53
N ASN A 50 -1.74 5.94 7.58
CA ASN A 50 -2.34 5.73 8.90
C ASN A 50 -3.84 6.07 8.93
N GLN A 51 -4.30 7.02 8.12
CA GLN A 51 -5.73 7.31 7.98
C GLN A 51 -6.44 6.18 7.23
N ILE A 52 -5.84 5.67 6.15
CA ILE A 52 -6.34 4.54 5.37
C ILE A 52 -6.48 3.29 6.25
N LEU A 53 -5.41 2.92 6.96
CA LEU A 53 -5.42 1.79 7.89
C LEU A 53 -6.55 1.92 8.92
N ARG A 54 -6.74 3.12 9.50
CA ARG A 54 -7.85 3.36 10.44
C ARG A 54 -9.22 3.25 9.78
N HIS A 55 -9.38 3.76 8.56
CA HIS A 55 -10.62 3.66 7.80
C HIS A 55 -11.01 2.19 7.57
N TYR A 56 -10.04 1.36 7.21
CA TYR A 56 -10.20 -0.07 6.96
C TYR A 56 -10.13 -0.94 8.23
N GLY A 57 -10.01 -0.35 9.42
CA GLY A 57 -9.95 -1.08 10.70
C GLY A 57 -8.66 -1.90 10.91
N ARG A 58 -7.58 -1.58 10.19
CA ARG A 58 -6.30 -2.30 10.19
C ARG A 58 -5.30 -1.65 11.14
N LEU A 59 -4.46 -2.48 11.78
CA LEU A 59 -3.33 -2.03 12.57
C LEU A 59 -2.03 -2.56 11.94
N GLU A 60 -1.27 -1.67 11.32
CA GLU A 60 0.04 -1.99 10.76
C GLU A 60 1.07 -0.98 11.27
N LEU A 61 2.15 -1.49 11.88
CA LEU A 61 3.22 -0.65 12.42
C LEU A 61 4.40 -0.52 11.46
N GLY A 62 4.57 -1.47 10.53
CA GLY A 62 5.69 -1.50 9.60
C GLY A 62 5.51 -0.59 8.39
N ILE A 63 6.52 -0.59 7.52
CA ILE A 63 6.51 0.13 6.24
C ILE A 63 6.80 -0.76 5.04
N GLU A 64 6.79 -2.09 5.19
CA GLU A 64 7.21 -3.00 4.11
C GLU A 64 6.31 -2.90 2.89
N ALA A 65 4.98 -2.89 3.05
CA ALA A 65 4.06 -2.64 1.94
C ALA A 65 4.29 -1.27 1.27
N THR A 66 4.56 -0.23 2.06
CA THR A 66 4.88 1.11 1.54
C THR A 66 6.16 1.12 0.73
N LYS A 67 7.21 0.44 1.21
CA LYS A 67 8.49 0.31 0.50
C LYS A 67 8.30 -0.45 -0.81
N GLU A 68 7.55 -1.55 -0.78
CA GLU A 68 7.30 -2.36 -1.96
C GLU A 68 6.46 -1.62 -3.01
N ILE A 69 5.41 -0.90 -2.60
CA ILE A 69 4.65 -0.01 -3.49
C ILE A 69 5.57 1.04 -4.13
N ILE A 70 6.40 1.72 -3.33
CA ILE A 70 7.35 2.73 -3.83
C ILE A 70 8.31 2.13 -4.85
N GLU A 71 8.94 0.99 -4.54
CA GLU A 71 9.91 0.35 -5.42
C GLU A 71 9.25 -0.10 -6.72
N VAL A 72 8.16 -0.87 -6.64
CA VAL A 72 7.48 -1.44 -7.81
C VAL A 72 6.90 -0.36 -8.72
N PHE A 73 6.20 0.62 -8.16
CA PHE A 73 5.56 1.66 -8.98
C PHE A 73 6.53 2.72 -9.48
N SER A 74 7.70 2.89 -8.86
CA SER A 74 8.72 3.81 -9.39
C SER A 74 9.22 3.43 -10.78
N GLU A 75 9.06 2.17 -11.19
CA GLU A 75 9.42 1.69 -12.53
C GLU A 75 8.32 1.94 -13.59
N SER A 76 7.15 2.43 -13.18
CA SER A 76 6.05 2.68 -14.12
C SER A 76 6.35 3.87 -15.02
N PRO A 77 6.16 3.76 -16.35
CA PRO A 77 6.35 4.87 -17.27
C PRO A 77 5.26 5.95 -17.13
N TYR A 78 4.17 5.65 -16.41
CA TYR A 78 3.05 6.56 -16.20
C TYR A 78 3.19 7.43 -14.96
N ILE A 79 4.26 7.25 -14.16
CA ILE A 79 4.48 8.01 -12.94
C ILE A 79 5.60 9.04 -13.14
N THR A 80 5.27 10.31 -12.88
CA THR A 80 6.23 11.40 -12.91
C THR A 80 6.35 12.07 -11.55
N GLN A 81 7.43 12.81 -11.35
CA GLN A 81 7.72 13.51 -10.09
C GLN A 81 6.58 14.45 -9.67
N GLU A 82 5.87 15.06 -10.63
CA GLU A 82 4.80 16.04 -10.37
C GLU A 82 3.64 15.43 -9.59
N HIS A 83 3.27 14.20 -9.88
CA HIS A 83 2.13 13.52 -9.26
C HIS A 83 2.54 12.28 -8.45
N TYR A 84 3.83 12.13 -8.13
CA TYR A 84 4.34 10.93 -7.49
C TYR A 84 3.69 10.68 -6.13
N VAL A 85 3.65 11.69 -5.26
CA VAL A 85 3.11 11.58 -3.90
C VAL A 85 1.61 11.28 -3.92
N SER A 86 0.83 11.99 -4.76
CA SER A 86 -0.61 11.74 -4.89
C SER A 86 -0.91 10.36 -5.46
N THR A 87 -0.13 9.90 -6.44
CA THR A 87 -0.24 8.55 -7.00
C THR A 87 0.04 7.50 -5.93
N LEU A 88 1.10 7.65 -5.15
CA LEU A 88 1.41 6.74 -4.05
C LEU A 88 0.28 6.69 -3.02
N HIS A 89 -0.34 7.81 -2.68
CA HIS A 89 -1.47 7.84 -1.76
C HIS A 89 -2.64 6.99 -2.28
N GLU A 90 -3.05 7.18 -3.53
CA GLU A 90 -4.13 6.41 -4.13
C GLU A 90 -3.80 4.92 -4.26
N LEU A 91 -2.54 4.58 -4.58
CA LEU A 91 -2.08 3.19 -4.60
C LEU A 91 -2.18 2.53 -3.23
N HIS A 92 -1.88 3.23 -2.13
CA HIS A 92 -2.09 2.69 -0.79
C HIS A 92 -3.57 2.46 -0.48
N GLU A 93 -4.46 3.35 -0.93
CA GLU A 93 -5.91 3.19 -0.75
C GLU A 93 -6.40 1.93 -1.48
N ILE A 94 -6.01 1.76 -2.75
CA ILE A 94 -6.36 0.59 -3.56
C ILE A 94 -5.79 -0.69 -2.94
N PHE A 95 -4.53 -0.67 -2.51
CA PHE A 95 -3.88 -1.81 -1.88
C PHE A 95 -4.62 -2.26 -0.62
N TYR A 96 -4.89 -1.35 0.32
CA TYR A 96 -5.52 -1.70 1.59
C TYR A 96 -7.00 -2.05 1.45
N HIS A 97 -7.70 -1.45 0.48
CA HIS A 97 -9.02 -1.89 0.08
C HIS A 97 -9.01 -3.38 -0.32
N LEU A 98 -8.13 -3.76 -1.25
CA LEU A 98 -8.04 -5.14 -1.73
C LEU A 98 -7.56 -6.12 -0.65
N LYS A 99 -6.66 -5.70 0.23
CA LYS A 99 -6.26 -6.51 1.39
C LYS A 99 -7.49 -6.88 2.25
N ASN A 100 -8.39 -5.95 2.46
CA ASN A 100 -9.63 -6.21 3.19
C ASN A 100 -10.61 -7.08 2.39
N GLU A 101 -10.84 -6.76 1.13
CA GLU A 101 -11.79 -7.51 0.29
C GLU A 101 -11.36 -8.96 0.02
N THR A 102 -10.06 -9.23 0.12
CA THR A 102 -9.49 -10.57 -0.01
C THR A 102 -9.23 -11.23 1.34
N GLU A 103 -9.61 -10.59 2.45
CA GLU A 103 -9.39 -11.06 3.82
C GLU A 103 -7.94 -11.50 4.09
N ASP A 104 -6.97 -10.76 3.57
CA ASP A 104 -5.55 -11.07 3.66
C ASP A 104 -5.14 -12.43 3.05
N LYS A 105 -6.03 -13.14 2.33
CA LYS A 105 -5.76 -14.44 1.68
C LYS A 105 -4.78 -14.31 0.50
N ILE A 106 -4.55 -13.10 0.00
CA ILE A 106 -3.53 -12.78 -1.01
C ILE A 106 -2.36 -12.05 -0.34
N GLY A 107 -1.14 -12.56 -0.56
CA GLY A 107 0.09 -11.95 -0.05
C GLY A 107 0.43 -10.63 -0.73
N ASP A 108 1.05 -9.72 0.04
CA ASP A 108 1.31 -8.32 -0.35
C ASP A 108 2.02 -8.20 -1.69
N ALA A 109 3.13 -8.91 -1.88
CA ALA A 109 3.91 -8.89 -3.13
C ALA A 109 3.10 -9.32 -4.36
N LYS A 110 2.24 -10.33 -4.21
CA LYS A 110 1.36 -10.78 -5.29
C LYS A 110 0.31 -9.73 -5.61
N LEU A 111 -0.28 -9.13 -4.58
CA LEU A 111 -1.31 -8.10 -4.75
C LEU A 111 -0.74 -6.83 -5.41
N ILE A 112 0.43 -6.37 -4.95
CA ILE A 112 1.13 -5.22 -5.52
C ILE A 112 1.55 -5.49 -6.97
N GLY A 113 2.04 -6.70 -7.27
CA GLY A 113 2.36 -7.10 -8.65
C GLY A 113 1.14 -7.05 -9.57
N MET A 114 0.00 -7.58 -9.12
CA MET A 114 -1.26 -7.51 -9.89
C MET A 114 -1.72 -6.06 -10.12
N MET A 115 -1.62 -5.21 -9.09
CA MET A 115 -1.92 -3.79 -9.23
C MET A 115 -1.03 -3.14 -10.29
N LYS A 116 0.28 -3.41 -10.24
CA LYS A 116 1.25 -2.85 -11.18
C LYS A 116 1.00 -3.29 -12.61
N ASP A 117 0.75 -4.58 -12.83
CA ASP A 117 0.48 -5.13 -14.15
C ASP A 117 -0.79 -4.51 -14.77
N CYS A 118 -1.86 -4.40 -13.97
CA CYS A 118 -3.10 -3.78 -14.41
C CYS A 118 -2.91 -2.28 -14.69
N PHE A 119 -2.20 -1.57 -13.81
CA PHE A 119 -1.93 -0.14 -13.92
C PHE A 119 -1.16 0.20 -15.20
N ASP A 120 -0.08 -0.53 -15.49
CA ASP A 120 0.79 -0.26 -16.64
C ASP A 120 0.20 -0.73 -17.97
N GLN A 121 -0.60 -1.80 -17.96
CA GLN A 121 -1.12 -2.41 -19.18
C GLN A 121 -2.54 -1.90 -19.44
N GLU A 122 -3.55 -2.54 -18.88
CA GLU A 122 -4.96 -2.29 -19.20
C GLU A 122 -5.44 -0.88 -18.81
N CYS A 123 -4.84 -0.28 -17.78
CA CYS A 123 -5.27 1.01 -17.26
C CYS A 123 -4.47 2.19 -17.82
N GLU A 124 -3.34 1.93 -18.49
CA GLU A 124 -2.44 2.95 -19.06
C GLU A 124 -2.15 4.12 -18.09
N GLY A 125 -1.90 3.81 -16.81
CA GLY A 125 -1.62 4.80 -15.77
C GLY A 125 -2.83 5.41 -15.06
N SER A 126 -4.06 4.98 -15.39
CA SER A 126 -5.28 5.46 -14.74
C SER A 126 -5.55 4.73 -13.42
N LEU A 127 -5.54 5.47 -12.32
CA LEU A 127 -5.88 4.97 -10.99
C LEU A 127 -7.38 4.67 -10.84
N GLU A 128 -8.23 5.41 -11.56
CA GLU A 128 -9.68 5.18 -11.59
C GLU A 128 -9.99 3.84 -12.25
N LEU A 129 -9.41 3.57 -13.43
CA LEU A 129 -9.57 2.28 -14.11
C LEU A 129 -8.98 1.13 -13.28
N LEU A 130 -7.83 1.37 -12.63
CA LEU A 130 -7.21 0.38 -11.75
C LEU A 130 -8.15 -0.01 -10.60
N LYS A 131 -8.78 0.99 -9.97
CA LYS A 131 -9.73 0.76 -8.88
C LYS A 131 -10.93 -0.06 -9.34
N ASP A 132 -11.53 0.29 -10.49
CA ASP A 132 -12.68 -0.43 -11.03
C ASP A 132 -12.32 -1.90 -11.36
N LYS A 133 -11.19 -2.11 -12.04
CA LYS A 133 -10.71 -3.44 -12.43
C LYS A 133 -10.43 -4.33 -11.23
N LEU A 134 -9.80 -3.78 -10.19
CA LEU A 134 -9.46 -4.56 -9.01
C LEU A 134 -10.68 -4.78 -8.10
N GLU A 135 -11.70 -3.91 -8.15
CA GLU A 135 -12.99 -4.21 -7.52
C GLU A 135 -13.70 -5.38 -8.21
N GLU A 136 -13.66 -5.47 -9.55
CA GLU A 136 -14.19 -6.63 -10.28
C GLU A 136 -13.46 -7.92 -9.85
N TYR A 137 -12.13 -7.86 -9.72
CA TYR A 137 -11.32 -8.98 -9.22
C TYR A 137 -11.72 -9.38 -7.79
N ALA A 138 -11.83 -8.39 -6.89
CA ALA A 138 -12.21 -8.62 -5.50
C ALA A 138 -13.60 -9.24 -5.39
N ALA A 139 -14.56 -8.77 -6.18
CA ALA A 139 -15.91 -9.34 -6.24
C ALA A 139 -15.89 -10.81 -6.66
N ALA A 140 -15.12 -11.16 -7.70
CA ALA A 140 -14.95 -12.54 -8.13
C ALA A 140 -14.29 -13.41 -7.05
N PHE A 141 -13.28 -12.86 -6.36
CA PHE A 141 -12.59 -13.54 -5.26
C PHE A 141 -13.55 -13.87 -4.11
N ARG A 142 -14.40 -12.92 -3.69
CA ARG A 142 -15.40 -13.13 -2.63
C ARG A 142 -16.39 -14.25 -3.00
N VAL A 143 -16.85 -14.29 -4.25
CA VAL A 143 -17.77 -15.34 -4.72
C VAL A 143 -17.11 -16.72 -4.66
N GLU A 144 -15.84 -16.83 -5.03
CA GLU A 144 -15.13 -18.10 -4.99
C GLU A 144 -14.86 -18.54 -3.55
N ALA A 145 -14.43 -17.62 -2.68
CA ALA A 145 -14.22 -17.91 -1.26
C ALA A 145 -15.51 -18.42 -0.59
N MET A 146 -16.68 -17.83 -0.90
CA MET A 146 -17.97 -18.31 -0.41
C MET A 146 -18.32 -19.72 -0.91
N ARG A 147 -17.93 -20.09 -2.13
CA ARG A 147 -18.16 -21.43 -2.66
C ARG A 147 -17.31 -22.48 -1.96
N ASP A 148 -16.04 -22.16 -1.73
CA ASP A 148 -15.11 -23.04 -1.03
C ASP A 148 -15.62 -23.31 0.40
N GLU A 149 -16.07 -22.27 1.11
CA GLU A 149 -16.62 -22.40 2.47
C GLU A 149 -17.92 -23.22 2.53
N MET A 150 -18.76 -23.20 1.49
CA MET A 150 -20.00 -23.99 1.41
C MET A 150 -19.79 -25.42 0.89
N GLY A 151 -18.66 -25.69 0.24
CA GLY A 151 -18.32 -27.00 -0.34
C GLY A 151 -17.66 -27.98 0.65
N GLU A 152 -17.27 -27.53 1.84
CA GLU A 152 -16.62 -28.35 2.87
C GLU A 152 -17.60 -29.08 3.81
N ASP A 153 -18.92 -28.88 3.68
CA ASP A 153 -19.94 -29.51 4.54
C ASP A 153 -20.43 -30.90 4.04
N ASP A 154 -19.89 -31.42 2.93
CA ASP A 154 -20.32 -32.67 2.27
C ASP A 154 -19.33 -33.86 2.38
N GLU A 155 -18.37 -33.85 3.33
CA GLU A 155 -17.53 -35.03 3.67
C GLU A 155 -17.78 -35.64 5.08
#